data_AF-A0A7X7IQM9-F1
#
_entry.id   AF-A0A7X7IQM9-F1
#
_cell.length_a   1.000
_cell.length_b   1.000
_cell.length_c   1.000
_cell.angle_alpha   90.00
_cell.angle_beta   90.00
_cell.angle_gamma   90.00
#
_symmetry.space_group_name_H-M   'P 1'
#
loop_
_entity.id
_entity.type
_entity.pdbx_description
1 polymer ?
#
loop_
_entity_poly.entity_id
_entity_poly.type
_entity_poly.pdbx_seq_one_letter_code
_entity_poly.pdbx_strand_id
1 'polypeptide(L)'
;MIAPVVIDRIRRLLAERKLSERKIAALVGVSRGTVAGVARGDRPDYEAMRRKRQEQKDPLPRGPLGRCPTCGGKVYMPCRLCQMRAALADWPPSPRDERPVPTLDLELRGETLSRYEAIHRLRMQQGELIEQDANGLCDESDEWPDDCDEER
;
A
#
# COMPACT_ATOMS: atom_id res chain seq x y z
N MET A 1 19.22 9.99 7.86
CA MET A 1 18.45 10.70 8.91
C MET A 1 19.45 11.57 9.68
N ILE A 2 19.19 12.86 9.87
CA ILE A 2 20.17 13.79 10.50
C ILE A 2 20.03 13.67 12.01
N ALA A 3 21.15 13.56 12.72
CA ALA A 3 21.16 13.46 14.18
C ALA A 3 20.60 14.73 14.85
N PRO A 4 19.86 14.62 15.96
CA PRO A 4 19.23 15.76 16.64
C PRO A 4 20.27 16.80 17.07
N VAL A 5 21.43 16.35 17.53
CA VAL A 5 22.57 17.21 17.92
C VAL A 5 23.01 18.15 16.78
N VAL A 6 22.96 17.67 15.53
CA VAL A 6 23.31 18.47 14.35
C VAL A 6 22.25 19.54 14.09
N ILE A 7 20.97 19.20 14.27
CA ILE A 7 19.86 20.14 14.12
C ILE A 7 19.94 21.24 15.17
N ASP A 8 20.24 20.90 16.42
CA ASP A 8 20.40 21.89 17.49
C ASP A 8 21.57 22.83 17.25
N ARG A 9 22.67 22.31 16.68
CA ARG A 9 23.79 23.15 16.26
C ARG A 9 23.41 24.11 15.14
N ILE A 10 22.61 23.67 14.16
CA ILE A 10 22.06 24.55 13.10
C ILE A 10 21.16 25.62 13.72
N ARG A 11 20.26 25.25 14.65
CA ARG A 11 19.37 26.20 15.34
C ARG A 11 20.15 27.28 16.09
N ARG A 12 21.22 26.91 16.80
CA ARG A 12 22.11 27.86 17.49
C ARG A 12 22.76 28.84 16.51
N LEU A 13 23.35 28.33 15.43
CA LEU A 13 24.00 29.18 14.42
C LEU A 13 23.02 30.10 13.68
N LEU A 14 21.79 29.65 13.43
CA LEU A 14 20.72 30.47 12.86
C LEU A 14 20.27 31.57 13.85
N ALA A 15 20.18 31.25 15.14
CA ALA A 15 19.82 32.21 16.18
C ALA A 15 20.86 33.33 16.33
N GLU A 16 22.15 33.03 16.12
CA GLU A 16 23.22 34.03 16.12
C GLU A 16 23.14 35.03 14.95
N ARG A 17 22.45 34.68 13.85
CA ARG A 17 22.29 35.51 12.62
C ARG A 17 23.59 36.06 11.98
N LYS A 18 24.75 35.51 12.35
CA LYS A 18 26.08 35.96 11.84
C LYS A 18 26.50 35.29 10.54
N LEU A 19 25.96 34.11 10.25
CA LEU A 19 26.38 33.28 9.13
C LEU A 19 25.22 33.09 8.15
N SER A 20 25.52 33.12 6.84
CA SER A 20 24.56 32.73 5.82
C SER A 20 24.29 31.22 5.87
N GLU A 21 23.12 30.80 5.42
CA GLU A 21 22.75 29.37 5.37
C GLU A 21 23.79 28.50 4.65
N ARG A 22 24.39 29.03 3.58
CA ARG A 22 25.44 28.35 2.81
C ARG A 22 26.71 28.11 3.65
N LYS A 23 27.07 29.09 4.49
CA LYS A 23 28.22 28.99 5.38
C LYS A 23 27.94 28.06 6.56
N ILE A 24 26.72 28.08 7.10
CA ILE A 24 26.26 27.12 8.12
C ILE A 24 26.30 25.70 7.57
N ALA A 25 25.79 25.48 6.35
CA ALA A 25 25.80 24.19 5.66
C ALA A 25 27.23 23.63 5.53
N ALA A 26 28.18 24.45 5.08
CA ALA A 26 29.59 24.05 4.96
C ALA A 26 30.24 23.76 6.32
N LEU A 27 29.95 24.56 7.35
CA LEU A 27 30.53 24.41 8.69
C LEU A 27 30.04 23.14 9.39
N VAL A 28 28.74 22.84 9.24
CA VAL A 28 28.10 21.69 9.90
C VAL A 28 28.20 20.41 9.08
N GLY A 29 28.50 20.50 7.78
CA GLY A 29 28.60 19.34 6.88
C GLY A 29 27.23 18.82 6.43
N VAL A 30 26.27 19.71 6.15
CA VAL A 30 24.91 19.35 5.70
C VAL A 30 24.54 20.09 4.42
N SER A 31 23.50 19.62 3.72
CA SER A 31 23.01 20.31 2.51
C SER A 31 22.34 21.64 2.84
N ARG A 32 22.42 22.62 1.94
CA ARG A 32 21.73 23.92 2.09
C ARG A 32 20.22 23.74 2.29
N GLY A 33 19.60 22.82 1.56
CA GLY A 33 18.16 22.53 1.70
C GLY A 33 17.77 22.05 3.09
N THR A 34 18.67 21.33 3.78
CA THR A 34 18.46 20.97 5.19
C THR A 34 18.42 22.20 6.08
N VAL A 35 19.38 23.11 5.92
CA VAL A 35 19.46 24.34 6.73
C VAL A 35 18.23 25.21 6.49
N ALA A 36 17.83 25.40 5.24
CA ALA A 36 16.62 26.13 4.87
C ALA A 36 15.35 25.48 5.47
N GLY A 37 15.22 24.16 5.42
CA GLY A 37 14.07 23.45 6.02
C GLY A 37 14.03 23.58 7.56
N VAL A 38 15.19 23.66 8.22
CA VAL A 38 15.26 23.95 9.66
C VAL A 38 14.92 25.42 9.95
N ALA A 39 15.40 26.36 9.13
CA ALA A 39 15.13 27.78 9.29
C ALA A 39 13.64 28.12 9.12
N ARG A 40 12.95 27.45 8.19
CA ARG A 40 11.50 27.61 7.96
C ARG A 40 10.63 26.92 9.02
N GLY A 41 11.21 26.01 9.81
CA GLY A 41 10.44 25.18 10.75
C GLY A 41 9.66 24.05 10.08
N ASP A 42 9.81 23.86 8.76
CA ASP A 42 9.13 22.80 8.00
C ASP A 42 9.59 21.39 8.39
N ARG A 43 10.76 21.27 9.03
CA ARG A 43 11.33 19.96 9.37
C ARG A 43 10.51 19.35 10.53
N PRO A 44 9.81 18.23 10.29
CA PRO A 44 9.09 17.54 11.36
C PRO A 44 10.06 17.09 12.44
N ASP A 45 9.63 17.12 13.70
CA ASP A 45 10.38 16.51 14.79
C ASP A 45 10.32 14.98 14.64
N TYR A 46 11.31 14.44 13.92
CA TYR A 46 11.43 13.02 13.69
C TYR A 46 11.66 12.22 14.98
N GLU A 47 12.23 12.84 16.02
CA GLU A 47 12.42 12.16 17.29
C GLU A 47 11.09 12.07 18.05
N ALA A 48 10.32 13.15 18.11
CA ALA A 48 8.96 13.11 18.65
C ALA A 48 8.08 12.10 17.89
N MET A 49 8.14 12.08 16.55
CA MET A 49 7.44 11.07 15.76
C MET A 49 7.94 9.65 16.03
N ARG A 50 9.25 9.47 16.25
CA ARG A 50 9.82 8.16 16.59
C ARG A 50 9.37 7.70 17.97
N ARG A 51 9.37 8.57 18.98
CA ARG A 51 8.86 8.28 20.33
C ARG A 51 7.38 7.92 20.27
N LYS A 52 6.57 8.73 19.59
CA LYS A 52 5.15 8.42 19.36
C LYS A 52 4.95 7.08 18.66
N ARG A 53 5.77 6.76 17.64
CA ARG A 53 5.73 5.46 16.98
C ARG A 53 6.18 4.31 17.88
N GLN A 54 7.12 4.54 18.79
CA GLN A 54 7.57 3.53 19.77
C GLN A 54 6.53 3.30 20.87
N GLU A 55 5.87 4.36 21.33
CA GLU A 55 4.73 4.30 22.25
C GLU A 55 3.54 3.58 21.60
N GLN A 56 3.32 3.83 20.30
CA GLN A 56 2.31 3.16 19.47
C GLN A 56 2.79 1.83 18.87
N LYS A 57 3.96 1.30 19.25
CA LYS A 57 4.28 -0.08 18.89
C LYS A 57 3.35 -0.97 19.70
N ASP A 58 2.21 -1.32 19.10
CA ASP A 58 1.44 -2.48 19.52
C ASP A 58 2.44 -3.61 19.76
N PRO A 59 2.42 -4.25 20.94
CA PRO A 59 3.31 -5.36 21.21
C PRO A 59 3.07 -6.38 20.10
N LEU A 60 4.10 -6.63 19.27
CA LEU A 60 4.08 -7.68 18.26
C LEU A 60 3.50 -8.93 18.93
N PRO A 61 2.46 -9.58 18.38
CA PRO A 61 1.82 -10.71 19.04
C PRO A 61 2.87 -11.80 19.23
N ARG A 62 3.27 -12.03 20.50
CA ARG A 62 4.25 -13.04 20.91
C ARG A 62 3.60 -14.35 21.35
N GLY A 63 2.29 -14.51 21.11
CA GLY A 63 1.59 -15.74 21.45
C GLY A 63 2.00 -16.90 20.55
N PRO A 64 1.57 -18.13 20.87
CA PRO A 64 1.80 -19.29 20.01
C PRO A 64 1.13 -19.09 18.64
N LEU A 65 1.71 -19.69 17.60
CA LEU A 65 1.11 -19.76 16.27
C LEU A 65 -0.07 -20.73 16.33
N GLY A 66 -1.29 -20.25 16.07
CA GLY A 66 -2.51 -21.05 16.12
C GLY A 66 -3.50 -20.66 15.02
N ARG A 67 -4.58 -21.43 14.87
CA ARG A 67 -5.73 -21.00 14.06
C ARG A 67 -6.68 -20.18 14.92
N CYS A 68 -7.10 -19.02 14.43
CA CYS A 68 -8.07 -18.18 15.13
C CYS A 68 -9.46 -18.84 15.09
N PRO A 69 -10.18 -18.96 16.22
CA PRO A 69 -11.51 -19.56 16.25
C PRO A 69 -12.57 -18.70 15.53
N THR A 70 -12.36 -17.38 15.42
CA THR A 70 -13.34 -16.46 14.83
C THR A 70 -13.24 -16.39 13.30
N CYS A 71 -12.01 -16.33 12.76
CA CYS A 71 -11.79 -16.13 11.31
C CYS A 71 -11.10 -17.31 10.61
N GLY A 72 -10.70 -18.36 11.33
CA GLY A 72 -10.03 -19.54 10.79
C GLY A 72 -8.56 -19.34 10.36
N GLY A 73 -8.04 -18.11 10.42
CA GLY A 73 -6.71 -17.74 9.94
C GLY A 73 -5.59 -18.30 10.84
N LYS A 74 -4.49 -18.78 10.24
CA LYS A 74 -3.30 -19.25 10.97
C LYS A 74 -2.38 -18.07 11.30
N VAL A 75 -2.42 -17.59 12.54
CA VAL A 75 -1.75 -16.35 12.99
C VAL A 75 -1.17 -16.51 14.41
N TYR A 76 -0.26 -15.61 14.79
CA TYR A 76 0.16 -15.50 16.19
C TYR A 76 -0.95 -14.88 17.01
N MET A 77 -1.23 -15.46 18.18
CA MET A 77 -2.29 -14.96 19.07
C MET A 77 -1.80 -13.74 19.88
N PRO A 78 -2.67 -12.75 20.14
CA PRO A 78 -4.06 -12.60 19.68
C PRO A 78 -4.19 -12.36 18.17
N CYS A 79 -5.33 -12.75 17.56
CA CYS A 79 -5.50 -12.76 16.11
C CYS A 79 -5.38 -11.36 15.47
N ARG A 80 -4.20 -11.07 14.92
CA ARG A 80 -3.91 -9.80 14.25
C ARG A 80 -4.80 -9.54 13.03
N LEU A 81 -5.26 -10.60 12.35
CA LEU A 81 -6.17 -10.46 11.21
C LEU A 81 -7.52 -9.92 11.66
N CYS A 82 -8.09 -10.45 12.75
CA CYS A 82 -9.32 -9.93 13.33
C CYS A 82 -9.14 -8.49 13.83
N GLN A 83 -8.02 -8.18 14.49
CA GLN A 83 -7.71 -6.81 14.94
C GLN A 83 -7.64 -5.83 13.77
N MET A 84 -6.95 -6.18 12.69
CA MET A 84 -6.87 -5.32 11.49
C MET A 84 -8.23 -5.17 10.82
N ARG A 85 -9.04 -6.22 10.73
CA ARG A 85 -10.40 -6.13 10.17
C ARG A 85 -11.30 -5.21 10.99
N ALA A 86 -11.24 -5.28 12.32
CA ALA A 86 -11.97 -4.38 13.20
C ALA A 86 -11.49 -2.92 13.02
N ALA A 87 -10.17 -2.69 13.03
CA ALA A 87 -9.60 -1.36 12.83
C ALA A 87 -9.93 -0.76 11.46
N LEU A 88 -10.00 -1.59 10.40
CA LEU A 88 -10.40 -1.15 9.07
C LEU A 88 -11.90 -0.89 8.96
N ALA A 89 -12.73 -1.59 9.73
CA ALA A 89 -14.18 -1.33 9.76
C ALA A 89 -14.48 0.04 10.39
N ASP A 90 -13.69 0.45 11.39
CA ASP A 90 -13.81 1.77 12.04
C ASP A 90 -13.14 2.89 11.23
N TRP A 91 -12.27 2.56 10.28
CA TRP A 91 -11.55 3.55 9.49
C TRP A 91 -12.50 4.13 8.41
N PRO A 92 -12.72 5.44 8.35
CA PRO A 92 -13.51 6.03 7.27
C PRO A 92 -12.86 5.70 5.92
N PRO A 93 -13.61 5.35 4.86
CA PRO A 93 -13.00 5.11 3.56
C PRO A 93 -12.11 6.29 3.21
N SER A 94 -10.85 6.02 2.81
CA SER A 94 -9.98 7.10 2.34
C SER A 94 -10.73 7.87 1.26
N PRO A 95 -10.68 9.21 1.25
CA PRO A 95 -11.27 9.99 0.17
C PRO A 95 -10.86 9.34 -1.14
N ARG A 96 -11.84 8.98 -1.99
CA ARG A 96 -11.50 8.44 -3.30
C ARG A 96 -10.58 9.45 -3.96
N ASP A 97 -9.43 8.99 -4.43
CA ASP A 97 -8.59 9.83 -5.25
C ASP A 97 -9.32 10.01 -6.58
N GLU A 98 -10.11 11.08 -6.69
CA GLU A 98 -10.87 11.43 -7.89
C GLU A 98 -9.96 11.96 -9.00
N ARG A 99 -8.65 12.13 -8.72
CA ARG A 99 -7.71 12.49 -9.78
C ARG A 99 -7.76 11.40 -10.85
N PRO A 100 -8.00 11.76 -12.12
CA PRO A 100 -7.95 10.80 -13.20
C PRO A 100 -6.57 10.14 -13.16
N VAL A 101 -6.55 8.84 -12.91
CA VAL A 101 -5.32 8.05 -12.99
C VAL A 101 -4.88 8.17 -14.45
N PRO A 102 -3.71 8.75 -14.73
CA PRO A 102 -3.26 8.86 -16.11
C PRO A 102 -3.19 7.45 -16.67
N THR A 103 -3.98 7.17 -17.70
CA THR A 103 -3.77 5.99 -18.52
C THR A 103 -2.35 6.09 -19.04
N LEU A 104 -1.57 5.03 -18.82
CA LEU A 104 -0.32 4.88 -19.55
C LEU A 104 -0.73 4.69 -21.00
N ASP A 105 -0.73 5.77 -21.78
CA ASP A 105 -0.93 5.74 -23.23
C ASP A 105 0.28 5.04 -23.85
N LEU A 106 0.33 3.72 -23.67
CA LEU A 106 1.35 2.84 -24.20
C LEU A 106 1.12 2.72 -25.70
N GLU A 107 1.82 3.57 -26.46
CA GLU A 107 1.94 3.40 -27.89
C GLU A 107 2.74 2.12 -28.19
N LEU A 108 2.04 1.00 -28.36
CA LEU A 108 2.64 -0.22 -28.87
C LEU A 108 3.02 0.01 -30.33
N ARG A 109 4.31 0.00 -30.65
CA ARG A 109 4.82 0.16 -32.03
C ARG A 109 5.53 -1.12 -32.50
N GLY A 110 5.47 -1.35 -33.81
CA GLY A 110 6.19 -2.42 -34.50
C GLY A 110 5.79 -3.82 -34.04
N GLU A 111 6.78 -4.67 -33.79
CA GLU A 111 6.60 -6.08 -33.46
C GLU A 111 5.73 -6.32 -32.21
N THR A 112 5.79 -5.42 -31.23
CA THR A 112 5.01 -5.52 -29.98
C THR A 112 3.51 -5.37 -30.24
N LEU A 113 3.12 -4.48 -31.16
CA LEU A 113 1.72 -4.28 -31.55
C LEU A 113 1.20 -5.52 -32.28
N SER A 114 1.96 -6.02 -33.26
CA SER A 114 1.58 -7.21 -34.03
C SER A 114 1.41 -8.44 -33.13
N ARG A 115 2.28 -8.61 -32.13
CA ARG A 115 2.15 -9.70 -31.16
C ARG A 115 0.92 -9.54 -30.28
N TYR A 116 0.64 -8.32 -29.82
CA TYR A 116 -0.55 -8.03 -29.03
C TYR A 116 -1.84 -8.32 -29.84
N GLU A 117 -1.92 -7.84 -31.07
CA GLU A 117 -3.06 -8.06 -31.96
C GLU A 117 -3.26 -9.54 -32.32
N ALA A 118 -2.18 -10.31 -32.47
CA ALA A 118 -2.27 -11.74 -32.71
C ALA A 118 -2.85 -12.48 -31.49
N ILE A 119 -2.36 -12.17 -30.29
CA ILE A 119 -2.90 -12.73 -29.04
C ILE A 119 -4.35 -12.29 -28.81
N HIS A 120 -4.66 -11.02 -29.11
CA HIS A 120 -6.01 -10.49 -29.00
C HIS A 120 -6.98 -11.21 -29.93
N ARG A 121 -6.61 -11.41 -31.21
CA ARG A 121 -7.40 -12.20 -32.16
C ARG A 121 -7.60 -13.64 -31.69
N LEU A 122 -6.54 -14.29 -31.19
CA LEU A 122 -6.62 -15.65 -30.70
C LEU A 122 -7.53 -15.75 -29.47
N ARG A 123 -7.50 -14.78 -28.56
CA ARG A 123 -8.40 -14.71 -27.40
C ARG A 123 -9.83 -14.38 -27.78
N MET A 124 -10.07 -13.54 -28.79
CA MET A 124 -11.42 -13.27 -29.30
C MET A 124 -11.99 -14.54 -29.95
N GLN A 125 -11.21 -15.27 -30.75
CA GLN A 125 -11.63 -16.54 -31.33
C GLN A 125 -11.88 -17.60 -30.25
N GLN A 126 -11.04 -17.68 -29.21
CA GLN A 126 -11.25 -18.58 -28.08
C GLN A 126 -12.42 -18.14 -27.19
N GLY A 127 -12.66 -16.85 -27.02
CA GLY A 127 -13.79 -16.30 -26.28
C GLY A 127 -15.12 -16.48 -27.01
N GLU A 128 -15.13 -16.30 -28.34
CA GLU A 128 -16.25 -16.65 -29.22
C GLU A 128 -16.50 -18.16 -29.22
N LEU A 129 -15.45 -19.00 -29.18
CA LEU A 129 -15.59 -20.46 -28.99
C LEU A 129 -16.17 -20.79 -27.61
N ILE A 130 -15.73 -20.12 -26.53
CA ILE A 130 -16.27 -20.32 -25.17
C ILE A 130 -17.73 -19.85 -25.07
N GLU A 131 -18.12 -18.75 -25.72
CA GLU A 131 -19.52 -18.28 -25.76
C GLU A 131 -20.40 -19.16 -26.67
N GLN A 132 -19.85 -19.74 -27.75
CA GLN A 132 -20.57 -20.69 -28.60
C GLN A 132 -20.74 -22.06 -27.93
N ASP A 133 -19.74 -22.55 -27.19
CA ASP A 133 -19.82 -23.78 -26.40
C ASP A 133 -20.74 -23.60 -25.18
N ALA A 134 -20.72 -22.44 -24.53
CA ALA A 134 -21.64 -22.11 -23.42
C ALA A 134 -23.10 -21.98 -23.90
N ASN A 135 -23.34 -21.55 -25.14
CA ASN A 135 -24.69 -21.51 -25.73
C ASN A 135 -25.14 -22.88 -26.28
N GLY A 136 -24.24 -23.84 -26.51
CA GLY A 136 -24.55 -25.21 -26.97
C GLY A 136 -24.76 -26.24 -25.86
N LEU A 137 -24.35 -25.94 -24.63
CA LEU A 137 -24.51 -26.81 -23.45
C LEU A 137 -25.74 -26.49 -22.59
N CYS A 138 -26.51 -25.47 -22.98
CA CYS A 138 -27.81 -25.15 -22.38
C CYS A 138 -28.95 -25.80 -23.17
N ASP A 139 -28.88 -27.10 -23.44
CA ASP A 139 -30.06 -27.86 -23.87
C ASP A 139 -30.82 -28.34 -22.62
N GLU A 140 -32.13 -28.16 -22.66
CA GLU A 140 -33.03 -27.84 -21.55
C GLU A 140 -33.47 -29.07 -20.71
N SER A 141 -32.61 -30.08 -20.49
CA SER A 141 -33.07 -31.37 -19.96
C SER A 141 -32.09 -32.14 -19.06
N ASP A 142 -31.44 -31.46 -18.12
CA ASP A 142 -30.93 -32.15 -16.92
C ASP A 142 -31.78 -31.74 -15.70
N GLU A 143 -32.84 -32.54 -15.54
CA GLU A 143 -33.56 -32.79 -14.31
C GLU A 143 -32.52 -33.08 -13.21
N TRP A 144 -32.19 -32.06 -12.41
CA TRP A 144 -31.33 -32.25 -11.25
C TRP A 144 -32.02 -33.24 -10.30
N PRO A 145 -31.42 -34.38 -9.97
CA PRO A 145 -32.02 -35.32 -9.03
C PRO A 145 -32.20 -34.60 -7.69
N ASP A 146 -33.46 -34.47 -7.27
CA ASP A 146 -33.85 -34.19 -5.90
C ASP A 146 -33.36 -35.34 -5.01
N ASP A 147 -32.11 -35.29 -4.57
CA ASP A 147 -31.59 -36.21 -3.57
C ASP A 147 -30.63 -35.47 -2.64
N CYS A 148 -31.20 -34.84 -1.61
CA CYS A 148 -30.53 -34.61 -0.32
C CYS A 148 -31.56 -34.29 0.78
N ASP A 149 -32.59 -35.14 0.91
CA ASP A 149 -33.32 -35.29 2.16
C ASP A 149 -33.48 -36.79 2.43
N GLU A 150 -32.47 -37.41 3.05
CA GLU A 150 -32.75 -38.50 3.97
C GLU A 150 -31.87 -38.40 5.21
N GLU A 151 -32.54 -37.98 6.27
CA GLU A 151 -32.16 -38.12 7.66
C GLU A 151 -31.73 -39.56 7.98
N ARG A 152 -30.67 -39.69 8.81
CA ARG A 152 -30.67 -40.40 10.12
C ARG A 152 -29.43 -41.25 10.39
#